data_AF-A0Y2J0-F1
#
_entry.id   AF-A0Y2J0-F1
#
_cell.length_a   1.000
_cell.length_b   1.000
_cell.length_c   1.000
_cell.angle_alpha   90.00
_cell.angle_beta   90.00
_cell.angle_gamma   90.00
#
_symmetry.space_group_name_H-M   'P 1'
#
loop_
_entity.id
_entity.type
_entity.pdbx_description
1 polymer ?
#
loop_
_entity_poly.entity_id
_entity_poly.type
_entity_poly.pdbx_seq_one_letter_code
_entity_poly.pdbx_strand_id
1 'polypeptide(L)' 'MYTTQLLDKVKTPLVNKFYKLHGASGRANKQDQVWVIYLDEQIVAACRVQHKSNFLFYPRFMLLKNTAQKG' A
#
# COMPACT_ATOMS: atom_id res chain seq x y z
N MET A 1 13.19 -10.28 7.22
CA MET A 1 13.58 -10.03 5.80
C MET A 1 12.47 -9.24 5.12
N TYR A 2 12.79 -8.32 4.20
CA TYR A 2 11.74 -7.57 3.48
C TYR A 2 11.28 -8.33 2.23
N THR A 3 9.98 -8.54 2.12
CA THR A 3 9.37 -9.21 0.97
C THR A 3 8.35 -8.29 0.33
N THR A 4 8.46 -8.09 -0.99
CA THR A 4 7.51 -7.29 -1.75
C THR A 4 6.54 -8.22 -2.48
N GLN A 5 5.24 -7.99 -2.35
CA GLN A 5 4.22 -8.80 -2.99
C GLN A 5 3.13 -7.92 -3.62
N LEU A 6 2.68 -8.31 -4.82
CA LEU A 6 1.45 -7.79 -5.39
C LEU A 6 0.28 -8.44 -4.64
N LEU A 7 -0.55 -7.61 -4.01
CA LEU A 7 -1.65 -8.09 -3.20
C LEU A 7 -2.83 -8.51 -4.09
N ASP A 8 -3.36 -9.69 -3.79
CA ASP A 8 -4.62 -10.14 -4.37
C ASP A 8 -5.75 -9.15 -4.03
N LYS A 9 -6.61 -8.89 -5.01
CA LYS A 9 -7.81 -8.04 -4.86
C LYS A 9 -8.72 -8.51 -3.72
N VAL A 10 -8.76 -9.81 -3.42
CA VAL A 10 -9.52 -10.35 -2.28
C VAL A 10 -8.99 -9.82 -0.94
N LYS A 11 -7.68 -9.56 -0.86
CA LYS A 11 -6.99 -9.08 0.35
C LYS A 11 -6.99 -7.55 0.50
N THR A 12 -7.62 -6.81 -0.42
CA THR A 12 -7.77 -5.34 -0.37
C THR A 12 -8.26 -4.80 0.99
N PRO A 13 -9.20 -5.46 1.72
CA PRO A 13 -9.62 -5.00 3.05
C PRO A 13 -8.49 -4.92 4.08
N LEU A 14 -7.46 -5.77 3.99
CA LEU A 14 -6.31 -5.75 4.90
C LEU A 14 -5.50 -4.46 4.74
N VAL A 15 -5.25 -4.04 3.50
CA VAL A 15 -4.56 -2.78 3.23
C VAL A 15 -5.42 -1.58 3.60
N ASN A 16 -6.73 -1.64 3.40
CA ASN A 16 -7.62 -0.56 3.87
C ASN A 16 -7.62 -0.44 5.40
N LYS A 17 -7.49 -1.55 6.14
CA LYS A 17 -7.29 -1.54 7.59
C LYS A 17 -5.95 -0.89 7.95
N PHE A 18 -4.88 -1.23 7.24
CA PHE A 18 -3.56 -0.61 7.40
C PHE A 18 -3.59 0.90 7.13
N TYR A 19 -4.23 1.35 6.05
CA TYR A 19 -4.42 2.77 5.74
C TYR A 19 -5.18 3.51 6.85
N LYS A 20 -6.24 2.90 7.40
CA LYS A 20 -7.00 3.50 8.50
C LYS A 20 -6.16 3.65 9.77
N LEU A 21 -5.34 2.64 10.09
CA LEU A 21 -4.45 2.67 11.25
C LEU A 21 -3.40 3.78 11.15
N HIS A 22 -2.91 4.05 9.94
CA HIS A 22 -1.86 5.05 9.70
C HIS A 22 -2.38 6.40 9.16
N GLY A 23 -3.69 6.65 9.21
CA GLY A 23 -4.30 7.92 8.81
C GLY A 23 -4.15 8.25 7.32
N ALA A 24 -3.89 7.26 6.46
CA ALA A 24 -3.76 7.47 5.03
C ALA A 24 -5.11 7.84 4.40
N SER A 25 -5.12 8.91 3.59
CA SER A 25 -6.33 9.34 2.90
C SER A 25 -6.57 8.51 1.62
N GLY A 26 -7.73 7.86 1.57
CA GLY A 26 -8.18 7.07 0.40
C GLY A 26 -8.21 5.56 0.66
N ARG A 27 -9.17 4.88 0.02
CA ARG A 27 -9.35 3.42 0.08
C ARG A 27 -8.90 2.77 -1.22
N ALA A 28 -8.17 1.66 -1.14
CA ALA A 28 -7.92 0.80 -2.28
C ALA A 28 -9.23 0.11 -2.72
N ASN A 29 -9.45 0.09 -4.03
CA ASN A 29 -10.58 -0.53 -4.70
C ASN A 29 -10.13 -1.72 -5.56
N LYS A 30 -11.07 -2.56 -6.01
CA LYS A 30 -10.79 -3.77 -6.84
C LYS A 30 -10.11 -3.50 -8.19
N GLN A 31 -10.14 -2.25 -8.66
CA GLN A 31 -9.48 -1.83 -9.91
C GLN A 31 -8.03 -1.37 -9.66
N ASP A 32 -7.66 -1.12 -8.41
CA ASP A 32 -6.33 -0.69 -8.05
C ASP A 32 -5.40 -1.91 -7.94
N GLN A 33 -4.18 -1.78 -8.43
CA GLN A 33 -3.10 -2.70 -8.10
C GLN A 33 -2.43 -2.22 -6.82
N VAL A 34 -2.32 -3.10 -5.83
CA VAL A 34 -1.76 -2.75 -4.52
C VAL A 34 -0.53 -3.60 -4.27
N TRP A 35 0.60 -2.92 -4.09
CA TRP A 35 1.86 -3.54 -3.70
C TRP A 35 2.06 -3.39 -2.21
N VAL A 36 2.48 -4.46 -1.55
CA VAL A 36 2.68 -4.47 -0.10
C VAL A 36 4.09 -4.95 0.18
N ILE A 37 4.75 -4.26 1.11
CA ILE A 37 6.04 -4.68 1.66
C ILE A 37 5.77 -5.27 3.03
N TYR A 38 6.18 -6.51 3.20
CA TYR A 38 6.17 -7.23 4.45
C TYR A 38 7.56 -7.20 5.08
N LEU A 39 7.61 -6.95 6.38
CA LEU A 39 8.72 -7.33 7.23
C LEU A 39 8.24 -8.52 8.05
N ASP A 40 8.76 -9.69 7.71
CA ASP A 40 8.31 -10.99 8.24
C ASP A 40 6.80 -11.17 7.97
N GLU A 41 5.92 -11.11 8.97
CA GLU A 41 4.46 -11.20 8.79
C GLU A 41 3.72 -9.86 8.86
N GLN A 42 4.44 -8.76 9.08
CA GLN A 42 3.83 -7.44 9.27
C GLN A 42 3.92 -6.58 8.02
N ILE A 43 2.80 -5.95 7.67
CA ILE A 43 2.79 -4.94 6.62
C ILE A 43 3.50 -3.70 7.15
N VAL A 44 4.60 -3.32 6.49
CA VAL A 44 5.37 -2.11 6.83
C VAL A 44 5.15 -1.00 5.82
N ALA A 45 4.74 -1.32 4.59
CA ALA A 45 4.36 -0.34 3.59
C ALA A 45 3.33 -0.91 2.62
N ALA A 46 2.52 -0.02 2.05
CA ALA A 46 1.60 -0.35 0.97
C ALA A 46 1.60 0.79 -0.06
N CYS A 47 1.67 0.43 -1.34
CA CYS A 47 1.64 1.32 -2.48
C CYS A 47 0.45 0.96 -3.38
N ARG A 48 -0.29 1.95 -3.85
CA ARG A 48 -1.47 1.76 -4.69
C ARG A 48 -1.25 2.39 -6.06
N VAL A 49 -1.44 1.60 -7.11
CA VAL A 49 -1.39 2.02 -8.50
C VAL A 49 -2.80 1.93 -9.07
N GLN A 50 -3.35 3.07 -9.52
CA GLN A 50 -4.67 3.12 -10.14
C GLN A 50 -4.52 3.16 -11.66
N HIS A 51 -5.11 2.20 -12.37
CA HIS A 51 -5.19 2.26 -13.82
C HIS A 51 -6.47 3.03 -14.22
N LYS A 52 -6.34 4.29 -14.63
CA LYS A 52 -7.42 5.03 -15.29
C LYS A 52 -7.18 5.01 -16.80
N SER A 53 -8.17 4.54 -17.55
CA SER A 53 -8.09 4.25 -18.98
C SER A 53 -7.80 5.45 -19.89
N ASN A 54 -7.88 6.70 -19.39
CA ASN A 54 -7.91 7.85 -20.31
C ASN A 54 -6.91 8.98 -20.11
N PHE A 55 -6.24 9.17 -18.96
CA PHE A 55 -5.31 10.30 -18.84
C PHE A 55 -4.19 10.05 -17.82
N LEU A 56 -2.97 10.34 -18.28
CA LEU A 56 -1.71 10.64 -17.57
C LEU A 56 -1.64 10.28 -16.07
N PHE A 57 -0.72 9.36 -15.79
CA PHE A 57 -0.35 8.84 -14.48
C PHE A 57 0.05 9.94 -13.49
N TYR A 58 -0.62 9.98 -12.33
CA TYR A 58 -0.04 10.49 -11.09
C TYR A 58 0.27 9.28 -10.20
N PRO A 59 1.48 8.69 -10.25
CA PRO A 59 1.86 7.65 -9.30
C PRO A 59 1.98 8.31 -7.92
N ARG A 60 0.95 8.15 -7.09
CA ARG A 60 0.98 8.61 -5.70
C ARG A 60 1.72 7.56 -4.87
N PHE A 61 3.02 7.73 -4.74
CA PHE A 61 3.84 6.96 -3.80
C PHE A 61 3.52 7.41 -2.38
N MET A 62 3.10 6.47 -1.53
CA MET A 62 3.03 6.70 -0.08
C MET A 62 4.13 5.88 0.57
N LEU A 63 5.25 6.54 0.87
CA LEU A 63 6.32 5.99 1.69
C LEU A 63 5.96 6.25 3.15
N LEU A 64 5.71 5.19 3.92
CA LEU A 64 5.74 5.29 5.38
C LEU A 64 7.20 5.31 5.81
N LYS A 65 7.70 6.47 6.22
CA LYS A 65 8.87 6.53 7.10
C LYS A 65 8.43 5.89 8.41
N ASN A 66 8.83 4.64 8.63
CA ASN A 66 8.84 4.12 9.98
C ASN A 66 9.92 4.91 10.74
N THR A 67 9.52 5.89 11.56
CA THR A 67 10.38 6.43 12.62
C THR A 67 10.63 5.32 13.63
N ALA A 68 11.52 4.41 13.25
CA ALA A 68 12.28 3.54 14.12
C ALA A 68 13.75 3.57 13.66
N GLN A 69 14.26 4.77 13.35
CA GLN A 69 15.67 5.07 13.59
C GLN A 69 15.74 5.63 15.02
N LYS A 70 15.81 4.72 15.99
CA LYS A 70 16.64 4.95 17.18
C LYS A 70 18.02 4.43 16.79
N GLY A 71 18.95 5.35 16.60
CA GLY A 71 20.32 5.14 16.14
C GLY A 71 20.87 6.44 15.63
#